data_AF-X0WRQ7-F1
#
_entry.id   AF-X0WRQ7-F1
#
_cell.length_a   1.000
_cell.length_b   1.000
_cell.length_c   1.000
_cell.angle_alpha   90.00
_cell.angle_beta   90.00
_cell.angle_gamma   90.00
#
_symmetry.space_group_name_H-M   'P 1'
#
loop_
_entity.id
_entity.type
_entity.pdbx_description
1 polymer ?
#
loop_
_entity_poly.entity_id
_entity_poly.type
_entity_poly.pdbx_seq_one_letter_code
_entity_poly.pdbx_strand_id
1 'polypeptide(L)'
;YTLNNKNYAVEVTYIGGTTPEVQFKVNGQLTDVLAEGDTFTLDDGTIIGVRDIIEDESGEVTSDMVEFYLGTEKLKLRDIDYSSTDNLDNVEFNDEFVDSLYVNIIAYNPSGSINIDKIFLSWIPDDELFITEEQDAVFPGLESFRITYEGFTTPTEEKIRIIGSGDDEMELRVEVQDGDVSIPLAYSFNATTLRLGDHRYRLVLTRGTLIEEDQYFFLTTGSGVPSSGGEKSYVLQYRGADSSS
;
A
#
# COMPACT_ATOMS: atom_id res chain seq x y z
N TYR A 1 -29.84 3.76 30.36
CA TYR A 1 -29.50 3.51 28.94
C TYR A 1 -28.65 2.26 28.83
N THR A 2 -28.74 1.52 27.73
CA THR A 2 -27.95 0.30 27.53
C THR A 2 -27.18 0.43 26.22
N LEU A 3 -25.86 0.32 26.29
CA LEU A 3 -24.96 0.35 25.16
C LEU A 3 -24.06 -0.88 25.25
N ASN A 4 -23.98 -1.70 24.20
CA ASN A 4 -23.15 -2.91 24.17
C ASN A 4 -23.28 -3.82 25.40
N ASN A 5 -24.54 -4.07 25.83
CA ASN A 5 -24.90 -4.85 27.03
C ASN A 5 -24.42 -4.26 28.38
N LYS A 6 -23.91 -3.03 28.40
CA LYS A 6 -23.57 -2.28 29.61
C LYS A 6 -24.65 -1.26 29.92
N ASN A 7 -25.07 -1.19 31.19
CA ASN A 7 -26.04 -0.21 31.64
C ASN A 7 -25.35 1.08 32.08
N TYR A 8 -25.90 2.20 31.63
CA TYR A 8 -25.50 3.55 31.98
C TYR A 8 -26.66 4.24 32.71
N ALA A 9 -26.39 4.70 33.92
CA ALA A 9 -27.25 5.63 34.64
C ALA A 9 -26.88 7.04 34.18
N VAL A 10 -27.75 7.68 33.41
CA VAL A 10 -27.56 9.06 32.94
C VAL A 10 -28.60 9.93 33.65
N GLU A 11 -28.13 10.98 34.29
CA GLU A 11 -28.94 11.98 34.98
C GLU A 11 -28.54 13.36 34.44
N VAL A 12 -29.52 14.19 34.12
CA VAL A 12 -29.30 15.60 33.82
C VAL A 12 -29.22 16.34 35.16
N THR A 13 -28.09 17.00 35.42
CA THR A 13 -27.86 17.71 36.69
C THR A 13 -28.15 19.21 36.58
N TYR A 14 -28.08 19.74 35.37
CA TYR A 14 -28.29 21.16 35.07
C TYR A 14 -28.71 21.31 33.61
N ILE A 15 -29.73 22.15 33.37
CA ILE A 15 -30.02 22.79 32.10
C ILE A 15 -30.21 24.28 32.43
N GLY A 16 -29.65 25.16 31.63
CA GLY A 16 -29.77 26.61 31.81
C GLY A 16 -28.53 27.32 31.30
N GLY A 17 -28.61 28.63 31.12
CA GLY A 17 -27.47 29.46 30.74
C GLY A 17 -27.94 30.75 30.07
N THR A 18 -27.03 31.63 29.66
CA THR A 18 -27.38 32.68 28.69
C THR A 18 -27.43 32.15 27.26
N THR A 19 -26.74 31.03 27.04
CA THR A 19 -26.78 30.17 25.88
C THR A 19 -27.13 28.78 26.40
N PRO A 20 -28.08 28.05 25.79
CA PRO A 20 -28.48 26.75 26.29
C PRO A 20 -27.30 25.81 26.46
N GLU A 21 -27.16 25.29 27.68
CA GLU A 21 -26.09 24.37 28.06
C GLU A 21 -26.60 23.34 29.08
N VAL A 22 -25.96 22.18 29.13
CA VAL A 22 -26.39 21.03 29.94
C VAL A 22 -25.20 20.39 30.63
N GLN A 23 -25.41 19.88 31.84
CA GLN A 23 -24.46 19.00 32.51
C GLN A 23 -25.10 17.64 32.80
N PHE A 24 -24.35 16.57 32.56
CA PHE A 24 -24.78 15.21 32.87
C PHE A 24 -23.97 14.63 34.01
N LYS A 25 -24.61 13.68 34.71
CA LYS A 25 -23.96 12.70 35.56
C LYS A 25 -24.17 11.31 34.98
N VAL A 26 -23.11 10.67 34.53
CA VAL A 26 -23.14 9.34 33.91
C VAL A 26 -22.39 8.36 34.79
N ASN A 27 -23.08 7.32 35.31
CA ASN A 27 -22.51 6.32 36.22
C ASN A 27 -21.80 6.92 37.44
N GLY A 28 -22.21 8.12 37.88
CA GLY A 28 -21.60 8.82 39.01
C GLY A 28 -20.54 9.86 38.62
N GLN A 29 -20.03 9.85 37.39
CA GLN A 29 -19.11 10.84 36.86
C GLN A 29 -19.86 12.05 36.34
N LEU A 30 -19.44 13.26 36.71
CA LEU A 30 -19.95 14.51 36.13
C LEU A 30 -19.19 14.81 34.83
N THR A 31 -19.92 15.28 33.82
CA THR A 31 -19.34 15.88 32.62
C THR A 31 -18.95 17.33 32.90
N ASP A 32 -18.21 17.93 31.98
CA ASP A 32 -18.21 19.40 31.84
C ASP A 32 -19.61 19.90 31.45
N VAL A 33 -19.79 21.22 31.45
CA VAL A 33 -20.99 21.85 30.90
C VAL A 33 -20.86 21.85 29.37
N LEU A 34 -21.86 21.31 28.69
CA LEU A 34 -21.85 21.03 27.26
C LEU A 34 -22.91 21.86 26.55
N ALA A 35 -22.53 22.52 25.45
CA ALA A 35 -23.46 23.15 24.53
C ALA A 35 -23.92 22.16 23.45
N GLU A 36 -24.87 22.58 22.60
CA GLU A 36 -25.27 21.82 21.41
C GLU A 36 -24.05 21.47 20.54
N GLY A 37 -23.89 20.19 20.20
CA GLY A 37 -22.76 19.68 19.41
C GLY A 37 -21.49 19.34 20.20
N ASP A 38 -21.43 19.67 21.48
CA ASP A 38 -20.31 19.30 22.35
C ASP A 38 -20.37 17.83 22.74
N THR A 39 -19.19 17.27 23.02
CA THR A 39 -18.99 15.90 23.46
C THR A 39 -18.10 15.84 24.68
N PHE A 40 -18.29 14.80 25.49
CA PHE A 40 -17.47 14.51 26.65
C PHE A 40 -17.13 13.01 26.69
N THR A 41 -15.85 12.70 26.86
CA THR A 41 -15.37 11.33 27.00
C THR A 41 -15.33 10.94 28.48
N LEU A 42 -16.13 9.94 28.86
CA LEU A 42 -16.16 9.39 30.21
C LEU A 42 -14.88 8.61 30.54
N ASP A 43 -14.65 8.31 31.81
CA ASP A 43 -13.45 7.59 32.28
C ASP A 43 -13.33 6.18 31.68
N ASP A 44 -14.44 5.60 31.23
CA ASP A 44 -14.48 4.29 30.56
C ASP A 44 -14.32 4.38 29.03
N GLY A 45 -14.04 5.57 28.50
CA GLY A 45 -13.90 5.85 27.07
C GLY A 45 -15.22 6.06 26.32
N THR A 46 -16.37 5.88 26.97
CA THR A 46 -17.68 6.11 26.34
C THR A 46 -17.90 7.60 26.15
N ILE A 47 -18.36 8.01 24.98
CA ILE A 47 -18.63 9.42 24.68
C ILE A 47 -20.11 9.70 24.90
N ILE A 48 -20.41 10.82 25.57
CA ILE A 48 -21.73 11.45 25.59
C ILE A 48 -21.66 12.74 24.78
N GLY A 49 -22.67 13.00 23.94
CA GLY A 49 -22.73 14.21 23.12
C GLY A 49 -24.10 14.85 23.15
N VAL A 50 -24.15 16.17 23.08
CA VAL A 50 -25.41 16.92 23.06
C VAL A 50 -25.85 17.14 21.62
N ARG A 51 -27.08 16.75 21.32
CA ARG A 51 -27.69 17.00 20.00
C ARG A 51 -28.50 18.28 19.98
N ASP A 52 -29.30 18.50 21.02
CA ASP A 52 -30.23 19.62 21.10
C ASP A 52 -30.57 19.89 22.56
N ILE A 53 -30.76 21.16 22.90
CA ILE A 53 -31.17 21.62 24.24
C ILE A 53 -32.38 22.53 24.04
N ILE A 54 -33.52 22.10 24.56
CA ILE A 54 -34.78 22.83 24.51
C ILE A 54 -35.04 23.35 25.92
N GLU A 55 -34.75 24.65 26.11
CA GLU A 55 -35.09 25.39 27.32
C GLU A 55 -36.51 25.96 27.19
N ASP A 56 -37.33 25.76 28.22
CA ASP A 56 -38.70 26.29 28.24
C ASP A 56 -38.76 27.50 29.19
N GLU A 57 -38.59 28.69 28.61
CA GLU A 57 -38.56 29.93 29.38
C GLU A 57 -39.94 30.61 29.44
N SER A 58 -40.58 30.47 30.61
CA SER A 58 -41.75 31.19 31.14
C SER A 58 -43.09 31.06 30.40
N GLY A 59 -43.89 30.10 30.88
CA GLY A 59 -45.35 30.08 30.75
C GLY A 59 -45.91 28.82 30.10
N GLU A 60 -45.06 27.96 29.56
CA GLU A 60 -45.48 26.71 28.95
C GLU A 60 -45.48 25.55 29.96
N VAL A 61 -46.16 24.47 29.58
CA VAL A 61 -46.46 23.32 30.45
C VAL A 61 -45.42 22.21 30.27
N THR A 62 -44.38 22.49 29.47
CA THR A 62 -43.30 21.58 29.11
C THR A 62 -42.12 21.78 30.05
N SER A 63 -41.31 20.73 30.23
CA SER A 63 -40.08 20.78 31.03
C SER A 63 -38.90 20.96 30.10
N ASP A 64 -37.78 21.48 30.60
CA ASP A 64 -36.53 21.52 29.84
C ASP A 64 -36.17 20.12 29.36
N MET A 65 -35.78 20.02 28.09
CA MET A 65 -35.44 18.76 27.43
C MET A 65 -34.05 18.83 26.82
N VAL A 66 -33.36 17.70 26.85
CA VAL A 66 -32.09 17.52 26.14
C VAL A 66 -32.15 16.26 25.31
N GLU A 67 -31.76 16.39 24.05
CA GLU A 67 -31.47 15.24 23.19
C GLU A 67 -29.96 15.02 23.18
N PHE A 68 -29.54 13.78 23.45
CA PHE A 68 -28.13 13.43 23.56
C PHE A 68 -27.84 12.07 22.94
N TYR A 69 -26.59 11.86 22.58
CA TYR A 69 -26.05 10.59 22.13
C TYR A 69 -25.18 9.97 23.21
N LEU A 70 -25.14 8.64 23.27
CA LEU A 70 -24.24 7.90 24.15
C LEU A 70 -23.58 6.77 23.36
N GLY A 71 -22.27 6.71 23.39
CA GLY A 71 -21.47 5.71 22.68
C GLY A 71 -21.27 5.99 21.20
N THR A 72 -21.39 7.24 20.76
CA THR A 72 -21.06 7.64 19.40
C THR A 72 -19.77 8.44 19.40
N GLU A 73 -18.97 8.26 18.35
CA GLU A 73 -17.81 9.08 18.07
C GLU A 73 -18.24 10.34 17.32
N LYS A 74 -17.43 11.40 17.44
CA LYS A 74 -17.63 12.68 16.76
C LYS A 74 -16.56 12.85 15.69
N LEU A 75 -17.02 12.93 14.44
CA LEU A 75 -16.18 13.32 13.31
C LEU A 75 -16.45 14.79 12.99
N LYS A 76 -15.43 15.64 13.06
CA LYS A 76 -15.53 17.04 12.64
C LYS A 76 -14.69 17.26 11.39
N LEU A 77 -15.37 17.72 10.35
CA LEU A 77 -14.80 18.07 9.06
C LEU A 77 -14.99 19.58 8.87
N ARG A 78 -13.88 20.28 8.68
CA ARG A 78 -13.88 21.73 8.48
C ARG A 78 -13.18 22.03 7.17
N ASP A 79 -13.74 22.95 6.42
CA ASP A 79 -13.10 23.56 5.25
C ASP A 79 -13.43 25.04 5.27
N ILE A 80 -12.40 25.88 5.37
CA ILE A 80 -12.56 27.34 5.42
C ILE A 80 -12.68 27.99 4.03
N ASP A 81 -12.39 27.26 2.95
CA ASP A 81 -12.45 27.76 1.57
C ASP A 81 -12.89 26.67 0.58
N TYR A 82 -14.20 26.47 0.51
CA TYR A 82 -14.85 25.52 -0.40
C TYR A 82 -14.63 25.82 -1.90
N SER A 83 -14.02 26.96 -2.25
CA SER A 83 -13.72 27.33 -3.64
C SER A 83 -12.33 26.89 -4.11
N SER A 84 -11.51 26.38 -3.20
CA SER A 84 -10.15 25.91 -3.45
C SER A 84 -10.02 24.41 -3.19
N THR A 85 -9.27 23.72 -4.04
CA THR A 85 -8.88 22.32 -3.82
C THR A 85 -7.53 22.18 -3.13
N ASP A 86 -6.81 23.29 -2.96
CA ASP A 86 -5.43 23.30 -2.49
C ASP A 86 -5.32 23.54 -0.97
N ASN A 87 -6.41 23.97 -0.34
CA ASN A 87 -6.50 24.13 1.11
C ASN A 87 -7.04 22.83 1.72
N LEU A 88 -6.14 22.12 2.37
CA LEU A 88 -6.43 20.93 3.16
C LEU A 88 -6.49 21.33 4.63
N ASP A 89 -7.60 21.02 5.29
CA ASP A 89 -7.76 21.18 6.74
C ASP A 89 -7.67 19.80 7.43
N ASN A 90 -7.22 19.77 8.67
CA ASN A 90 -7.14 18.52 9.44
C ASN A 90 -8.52 17.96 9.77
N VAL A 91 -8.63 16.64 9.78
CA VAL A 91 -9.79 15.93 10.32
C VAL A 91 -9.65 15.84 11.84
N GLU A 92 -10.74 16.07 12.56
CA GLU A 92 -10.79 15.84 14.00
C GLU A 92 -11.70 14.65 14.34
N PHE A 93 -11.23 13.82 15.27
CA PHE A 93 -11.97 12.72 15.85
C PHE A 93 -12.04 12.92 17.35
N ASN A 94 -13.26 13.03 17.90
CA ASN A 94 -13.50 13.30 19.32
C ASN A 94 -12.74 14.55 19.82
N ASP A 95 -12.75 15.60 18.99
CA ASP A 95 -12.09 16.89 19.23
C ASP A 95 -10.53 16.83 19.30
N GLU A 96 -9.93 15.72 18.86
CA GLU A 96 -8.49 15.58 18.64
C GLU A 96 -8.16 15.50 17.15
N PHE A 97 -7.06 16.13 16.71
CA PHE A 97 -6.63 16.05 15.31
C PHE A 97 -6.15 14.64 14.97
N VAL A 98 -6.57 14.15 13.80
CA VAL A 98 -6.05 12.90 13.23
C VAL A 98 -4.83 13.22 12.38
N ASP A 99 -3.69 12.66 12.79
CA ASP A 99 -2.42 12.86 12.09
C ASP A 99 -2.48 12.38 10.63
N SER A 100 -1.84 13.15 9.75
CA SER A 100 -1.72 12.85 8.31
C SER A 100 -3.06 12.66 7.58
N LEU A 101 -4.20 13.04 8.18
CA LEU A 101 -5.52 12.96 7.57
C LEU A 101 -6.12 14.34 7.38
N TYR A 102 -6.49 14.62 6.13
CA TYR A 102 -6.98 15.92 5.73
C TYR A 102 -8.31 15.83 5.01
N VAL A 103 -9.07 16.92 5.03
CA VAL A 103 -10.35 17.05 4.34
C VAL A 103 -10.33 18.23 3.37
N ASN A 104 -11.04 18.05 2.25
CA ASN A 104 -11.43 19.11 1.33
C ASN A 104 -12.92 18.94 0.98
N ILE A 105 -13.69 20.01 1.07
CA ILE A 105 -15.13 20.02 0.83
C ILE A 105 -15.41 20.89 -0.38
N ILE A 106 -15.72 20.24 -1.51
CA ILE A 106 -16.18 20.94 -2.70
C ILE A 106 -17.65 21.29 -2.49
N ALA A 107 -17.94 22.57 -2.39
CA ALA A 107 -19.29 23.09 -2.29
C ALA A 107 -19.54 24.20 -3.31
N TYR A 108 -20.80 24.57 -3.50
CA TYR A 108 -21.19 25.71 -4.31
C TYR A 108 -22.37 26.43 -3.68
N ASN A 109 -22.46 27.74 -3.92
CA ASN A 109 -23.50 28.59 -3.34
C ASN A 109 -24.28 29.30 -4.45
N PRO A 110 -25.31 28.67 -5.04
CA PRO A 110 -26.02 29.25 -6.17
C PRO A 110 -26.97 30.39 -5.76
N SER A 111 -27.38 30.48 -4.48
CA SER A 111 -28.47 31.39 -4.07
C SER A 111 -28.53 31.67 -2.54
N GLY A 112 -27.39 31.74 -1.85
CA GLY A 112 -27.33 31.99 -0.40
C GLY A 112 -27.38 30.72 0.47
N SER A 113 -27.52 29.54 -0.12
CA SER A 113 -27.41 28.25 0.57
C SER A 113 -26.19 27.50 0.05
N ILE A 114 -25.32 27.07 0.96
CA ILE A 114 -24.17 26.24 0.63
C ILE A 114 -24.68 24.82 0.33
N ASN A 115 -24.35 24.32 -0.85
CA ASN A 115 -24.63 22.96 -1.28
C ASN A 115 -23.30 22.21 -1.36
N ILE A 116 -23.15 21.15 -0.59
CA ILE A 116 -21.98 20.28 -0.66
C ILE A 116 -22.13 19.36 -1.88
N ASP A 117 -21.15 19.40 -2.78
CA ASP A 117 -21.05 18.46 -3.91
C ASP A 117 -20.26 17.22 -3.48
N LYS A 118 -19.06 17.42 -2.91
CA LYS A 118 -18.14 16.33 -2.54
C LYS A 118 -17.37 16.63 -1.27
N ILE A 119 -17.00 15.56 -0.57
CA ILE A 119 -16.07 15.57 0.55
C ILE A 119 -14.94 14.60 0.19
N PHE A 120 -13.72 15.10 0.16
CA PHE A 120 -12.51 14.31 -0.04
C PHE A 120 -11.77 14.17 1.27
N LEU A 121 -11.42 12.93 1.62
CA LEU A 121 -10.49 12.63 2.71
C LEU A 121 -9.17 12.16 2.10
N SER A 122 -8.09 12.86 2.42
CA SER A 122 -6.76 12.62 1.89
C SER A 122 -5.86 12.15 3.02
N TRP A 123 -5.38 10.90 2.93
CA TRP A 123 -4.34 10.39 3.79
C TRP A 123 -2.98 10.68 3.15
N ILE A 124 -2.24 11.60 3.75
CA ILE A 124 -0.93 12.06 3.29
C ILE A 124 0.05 11.84 4.44
N PRO A 125 0.70 10.67 4.52
CA PRO A 125 1.68 10.35 5.54
C PRO A 125 2.84 11.37 5.55
N ASP A 126 3.34 11.68 6.75
CA ASP A 126 4.48 12.59 6.91
C ASP A 126 5.79 12.01 6.35
N ASP A 127 5.90 10.68 6.35
CA ASP A 127 7.05 9.91 5.86
C ASP A 127 6.61 8.83 4.85
N GLU A 128 7.57 8.31 4.09
CA GLU A 128 7.33 7.18 3.19
C GLU A 128 6.85 5.93 3.96
N LEU A 129 5.69 5.40 3.56
CA LEU A 129 5.17 4.15 4.12
C LEU A 129 5.91 2.95 3.50
N PHE A 130 6.67 2.23 4.33
CA PHE A 130 7.24 0.93 3.97
C PHE A 130 6.40 -0.19 4.60
N ILE A 131 5.77 -1.02 3.77
CA ILE A 131 4.85 -2.09 4.19
C ILE A 131 5.49 -3.45 3.88
N THR A 132 5.60 -4.30 4.90
CA THR A 132 6.07 -5.69 4.79
C THR A 132 4.91 -6.67 4.96
N GLU A 133 5.15 -7.97 4.76
CA GLU A 133 4.12 -9.01 4.92
C GLU A 133 3.56 -9.12 6.36
N GLU A 134 4.26 -8.54 7.34
CA GLU A 134 3.85 -8.53 8.75
C GLU A 134 3.21 -7.20 9.17
N GLN A 135 3.06 -6.26 8.23
CA GLN A 135 2.61 -4.90 8.52
C GLN A 135 1.42 -4.51 7.64
N ASP A 136 0.51 -3.77 8.25
CA ASP A 136 -0.60 -3.13 7.57
C ASP A 136 -0.49 -1.62 7.76
N ALA A 137 -0.81 -0.87 6.72
CA ALA A 137 -1.04 0.57 6.84
C ALA A 137 -2.56 0.81 6.85
N VAL A 138 -3.09 1.17 8.01
CA VAL A 138 -4.54 1.36 8.21
C VAL A 138 -4.91 2.83 7.98
N PHE A 139 -6.02 3.07 7.28
CA PHE A 139 -6.52 4.43 7.07
C PHE A 139 -6.82 5.09 8.42
N PRO A 140 -6.16 6.21 8.78
CA PRO A 140 -6.19 6.75 10.14
C PRO A 140 -7.58 7.27 10.51
N GLY A 141 -7.94 7.15 11.80
CA GLY A 141 -9.20 7.63 12.37
C GLY A 141 -10.43 6.80 12.02
N LEU A 142 -10.71 6.57 10.73
CA LEU A 142 -11.92 5.86 10.27
C LEU A 142 -11.72 4.35 10.08
N GLU A 143 -10.48 3.90 9.92
CA GLU A 143 -10.11 2.49 9.70
C GLU A 143 -10.90 1.81 8.55
N SER A 144 -11.40 2.60 7.60
CA SER A 144 -12.34 2.15 6.56
C SER A 144 -11.69 1.25 5.51
N PHE A 145 -10.38 1.38 5.33
CA PHE A 145 -9.56 0.49 4.52
C PHE A 145 -8.16 0.35 5.11
N ARG A 146 -7.43 -0.64 4.60
CA ARG A 146 -6.00 -0.83 4.88
C ARG A 146 -5.26 -1.22 3.62
N ILE A 147 -3.98 -0.94 3.60
CA ILE A 147 -3.04 -1.36 2.56
C ILE A 147 -2.17 -2.45 3.18
N THR A 148 -2.11 -3.61 2.53
CA THR A 148 -1.28 -4.75 2.93
C THR A 148 -0.35 -5.13 1.78
N TYR A 149 0.73 -5.82 2.10
CA TYR A 149 1.65 -6.39 1.11
C TYR A 149 1.69 -7.91 1.29
N GLU A 150 1.19 -8.64 0.30
CA GLU A 150 1.04 -10.11 0.35
C GLU A 150 2.27 -10.87 -0.17
N GLY A 151 3.41 -10.19 -0.29
CA GLY A 151 4.63 -10.78 -0.83
C GLY A 151 4.75 -10.69 -2.36
N PHE A 152 5.90 -11.15 -2.86
CA PHE A 152 6.16 -11.36 -4.29
C PHE A 152 6.38 -12.85 -4.55
N THR A 153 5.73 -13.38 -5.58
CA THR A 153 6.13 -14.68 -6.13
C THR A 153 7.29 -14.45 -7.10
N THR A 154 8.48 -14.88 -6.74
CA THR A 154 9.64 -14.87 -7.65
C THR A 154 9.65 -16.16 -8.47
N PRO A 155 9.89 -16.10 -9.79
CA PRO A 155 10.06 -17.29 -10.59
C PRO A 155 11.34 -18.04 -10.16
N THR A 156 11.38 -19.35 -10.43
CA THR A 156 12.60 -20.15 -10.23
C THR A 156 13.76 -19.52 -10.99
N GLU A 157 14.86 -19.25 -10.31
CA GLU A 157 16.08 -18.72 -10.92
C GLU A 157 16.73 -19.76 -11.85
N GLU A 158 16.95 -19.40 -13.12
CA GLU A 158 17.85 -20.14 -14.02
C GLU A 158 19.30 -19.91 -13.59
N LYS A 159 20.07 -21.00 -13.42
CA LYS A 159 21.45 -20.90 -12.90
C LYS A 159 22.48 -21.07 -14.01
N ILE A 160 23.19 -20.00 -14.32
CA ILE A 160 24.39 -20.04 -15.16
C ILE A 160 25.62 -20.21 -14.27
N ARG A 161 26.43 -21.25 -14.52
CA ARG A 161 27.60 -21.58 -13.69
C ARG A 161 28.82 -21.84 -14.55
N ILE A 162 29.98 -21.39 -14.09
CA ILE A 162 31.27 -21.82 -14.63
C ILE A 162 31.89 -22.79 -13.63
N ILE A 163 32.29 -23.97 -14.10
CA ILE A 163 32.89 -25.01 -13.26
C ILE A 163 34.20 -25.51 -13.89
N GLY A 164 35.13 -26.00 -13.08
CA GLY A 164 36.29 -26.73 -13.58
C GLY A 164 35.91 -28.11 -14.09
N SER A 165 36.50 -28.55 -15.19
CA SER A 165 36.32 -29.88 -15.80
C SER A 165 37.68 -30.56 -16.01
N GLY A 166 38.43 -30.75 -14.93
CA GLY A 166 39.82 -31.20 -14.97
C GLY A 166 40.78 -30.08 -14.57
N ASP A 167 42.08 -30.33 -14.73
CA ASP A 167 43.13 -29.41 -14.27
C ASP A 167 43.26 -28.17 -15.16
N ASP A 168 42.97 -28.32 -16.46
CA ASP A 168 43.20 -27.29 -17.49
C ASP A 168 41.92 -26.87 -18.23
N GLU A 169 40.74 -27.37 -17.85
CA GLU A 169 39.48 -27.12 -18.56
C GLU A 169 38.40 -26.50 -17.67
N MET A 170 37.55 -25.68 -18.28
CA MET A 170 36.38 -25.04 -17.66
C MET A 170 35.15 -25.22 -18.54
N GLU A 171 34.02 -25.52 -17.92
CA GLU A 171 32.72 -25.66 -18.56
C GLU A 171 31.75 -24.58 -18.11
N LEU A 172 30.92 -24.11 -19.04
CA LEU A 172 29.74 -23.31 -18.79
C LEU A 172 28.53 -24.23 -18.70
N ARG A 173 27.87 -24.27 -17.54
CA ARG A 173 26.59 -24.96 -17.34
C ARG A 173 25.44 -23.96 -17.36
N VAL A 174 24.46 -24.23 -18.21
CA VAL A 174 23.28 -23.39 -18.40
C VAL A 174 22.05 -24.29 -18.37
N GLU A 175 21.05 -23.90 -17.60
CA GLU A 175 19.69 -24.45 -17.71
C GLU A 175 19.01 -23.75 -18.89
N VAL A 176 18.71 -24.48 -19.96
CA VAL A 176 17.97 -23.96 -21.12
C VAL A 176 16.59 -24.62 -21.19
N GLN A 177 15.70 -24.11 -22.06
CA GLN A 177 14.35 -24.66 -22.25
C GLN A 177 14.32 -26.18 -22.49
N ASP A 178 15.33 -26.72 -23.17
CA ASP A 178 15.43 -28.15 -23.52
C ASP A 178 16.19 -28.98 -22.45
N GLY A 179 16.58 -28.38 -21.32
CA GLY A 179 17.26 -29.03 -20.20
C GLY A 179 18.64 -28.42 -19.87
N ASP A 180 19.37 -29.08 -18.97
CA ASP A 180 20.72 -28.66 -18.59
C ASP A 180 21.73 -28.96 -19.70
N VAL A 181 22.50 -27.94 -20.09
CA VAL A 181 23.57 -28.06 -21.09
C VAL A 181 24.92 -27.70 -20.46
N SER A 182 25.95 -28.50 -20.77
CA SER A 182 27.35 -28.19 -20.44
C SER A 182 28.12 -27.90 -21.72
N ILE A 183 28.87 -26.80 -21.74
CA ILE A 183 29.63 -26.33 -22.90
C ILE A 183 31.07 -26.13 -22.48
N PRO A 184 32.06 -26.64 -23.23
CA PRO A 184 33.44 -26.26 -23.02
C PRO A 184 33.62 -24.75 -23.19
N LEU A 185 33.98 -24.06 -22.11
CA LEU A 185 34.14 -22.62 -22.11
C LEU A 185 35.58 -22.24 -22.40
N ALA A 186 36.52 -22.86 -21.67
CA ALA A 186 37.92 -22.51 -21.76
C ALA A 186 38.84 -23.70 -21.48
N TYR A 187 39.96 -23.74 -22.19
CA TYR A 187 41.05 -24.69 -22.03
C TYR A 187 42.39 -23.95 -21.95
N SER A 188 43.18 -24.28 -20.94
CA SER A 188 44.55 -23.81 -20.75
C SER A 188 45.51 -24.72 -21.51
N PHE A 189 46.07 -24.25 -22.63
CA PHE A 189 47.08 -25.01 -23.38
C PHE A 189 48.46 -24.97 -22.69
N ASN A 190 48.72 -23.90 -21.92
CA ASN A 190 49.88 -23.72 -21.07
C ASN A 190 49.59 -22.61 -20.04
N ALA A 191 50.51 -22.39 -19.10
CA ALA A 191 50.40 -21.42 -18.01
C ALA A 191 50.08 -19.96 -18.42
N THR A 192 50.17 -19.60 -19.70
CA THR A 192 49.94 -18.24 -20.22
C THR A 192 48.92 -18.17 -21.35
N THR A 193 48.41 -19.30 -21.82
CA THR A 193 47.57 -19.36 -23.02
C THR A 193 46.25 -20.08 -22.73
N LEU A 194 45.16 -19.33 -22.85
CA LEU A 194 43.79 -19.85 -22.77
C LEU A 194 43.15 -19.81 -24.16
N ARG A 195 42.40 -20.87 -24.49
CA ARG A 195 41.59 -20.99 -25.70
C ARG A 195 40.15 -21.24 -25.30
N LEU A 196 39.18 -20.68 -26.03
CA LEU A 196 37.77 -21.01 -25.83
C LEU A 196 37.45 -22.39 -26.41
N GLY A 197 36.76 -23.24 -25.64
CA GLY A 197 36.47 -24.64 -25.96
C GLY A 197 37.19 -25.63 -25.05
N ASP A 198 37.30 -26.89 -25.47
CA ASP A 198 38.03 -27.96 -24.77
C ASP A 198 39.44 -28.16 -25.38
N HIS A 199 40.17 -29.21 -24.99
CA HIS A 199 41.49 -29.55 -25.54
C HIS A 199 41.50 -29.92 -27.04
N ARG A 200 40.38 -30.36 -27.61
CA ARG A 200 40.24 -30.79 -29.02
C ARG A 200 39.56 -29.74 -29.89
N TYR A 201 38.44 -29.20 -29.43
CA TYR A 201 37.50 -28.41 -30.23
C TYR A 201 37.29 -27.02 -29.63
N ARG A 202 37.07 -26.06 -30.52
CA ARG A 202 36.92 -24.64 -30.15
C ARG A 202 35.47 -24.29 -29.87
N LEU A 203 35.26 -23.39 -28.92
CA LEU A 203 34.05 -22.58 -28.83
C LEU A 203 34.24 -21.33 -29.68
N VAL A 204 33.48 -21.23 -30.77
CA VAL A 204 33.58 -20.17 -31.77
C VAL A 204 32.61 -19.05 -31.42
N LEU A 205 33.15 -17.90 -30.99
CA LEU A 205 32.38 -16.69 -30.69
C LEU A 205 32.56 -15.57 -31.73
N THR A 206 33.45 -15.77 -32.70
CA THR A 206 33.81 -14.74 -33.68
C THR A 206 32.97 -14.88 -34.95
N ARG A 207 32.22 -13.82 -35.30
CA ARG A 207 31.44 -13.76 -36.54
C ARG A 207 32.34 -13.91 -37.78
N GLY A 208 31.83 -14.58 -38.81
CA GLY A 208 32.55 -14.80 -40.07
C GLY A 208 33.68 -15.85 -40.00
N THR A 209 33.82 -16.54 -38.87
CA THR A 209 34.73 -17.68 -38.74
C THR A 209 34.04 -18.95 -39.24
N LEU A 210 34.73 -19.76 -40.04
CA LEU A 210 34.24 -21.09 -40.41
C LEU A 210 34.14 -21.97 -39.16
N ILE A 211 32.97 -22.57 -38.95
CA ILE A 211 32.73 -23.54 -37.87
C ILE A 211 33.09 -24.92 -38.43
N GLU A 212 34.10 -25.55 -37.86
CA GLU A 212 34.56 -26.90 -38.24
C GLU A 212 33.79 -27.98 -37.46
N GLU A 213 33.81 -29.22 -37.96
CA GLU A 213 33.17 -30.36 -37.29
C GLU A 213 33.60 -30.46 -35.81
N ASP A 214 32.64 -30.84 -34.97
CA ASP A 214 32.69 -30.92 -33.51
C ASP A 214 32.92 -29.60 -32.75
N GLN A 215 33.03 -28.45 -33.42
CA GLN A 215 33.14 -27.15 -32.76
C GLN A 215 31.81 -26.66 -32.17
N TYR A 216 31.91 -25.90 -31.08
CA TYR A 216 30.78 -25.34 -30.34
C TYR A 216 30.54 -23.89 -30.74
N PHE A 217 29.28 -23.45 -30.74
CA PHE A 217 28.93 -22.06 -31.02
C PHE A 217 27.56 -21.69 -30.43
N PHE A 218 27.32 -20.38 -30.34
CA PHE A 218 26.00 -19.84 -30.02
C PHE A 218 25.33 -19.34 -31.30
N LEU A 219 24.08 -19.72 -31.51
CA LEU A 219 23.24 -19.23 -32.61
C LEU A 219 22.10 -18.41 -32.05
N THR A 220 22.06 -17.13 -32.36
CA THR A 220 20.90 -16.28 -32.07
C THR A 220 20.14 -16.05 -33.36
N THR A 221 18.85 -16.42 -33.40
CA THR A 221 18.01 -16.30 -34.61
C THR A 221 17.42 -14.90 -34.80
N GLY A 222 17.81 -13.96 -33.95
CA GLY A 222 17.39 -12.56 -33.99
C GLY A 222 18.02 -11.79 -35.15
N SER A 223 17.24 -10.88 -35.74
CA SER A 223 17.74 -9.89 -36.70
C SER A 223 18.37 -8.68 -36.01
N GLY A 224 18.38 -8.65 -34.67
CA GLY A 224 18.75 -7.47 -33.87
C GLY A 224 17.62 -6.45 -33.77
N VAL A 225 16.41 -6.81 -34.21
CA VAL A 225 15.18 -6.01 -34.08
C VAL A 225 14.22 -6.79 -33.18
N PRO A 226 13.81 -6.22 -32.03
CA PRO A 226 12.89 -6.89 -31.12
C PRO A 226 11.61 -7.32 -31.86
N SER A 227 11.32 -8.63 -31.85
CA SER A 227 10.08 -9.17 -32.40
C SER A 227 9.19 -9.69 -31.26
N SER A 228 7.88 -9.64 -31.46
CA SER A 228 6.88 -10.03 -30.46
C SER A 228 6.93 -11.52 -30.06
N GLY A 229 7.66 -12.36 -30.82
CA GLY A 229 7.85 -13.78 -30.54
C GLY A 229 9.07 -14.13 -29.68
N GLY A 230 9.90 -13.13 -29.33
CA GLY A 230 11.17 -13.33 -28.63
C GLY A 230 12.28 -13.86 -29.54
N GLU A 231 13.47 -13.28 -29.44
CA GLU A 231 14.66 -13.83 -30.12
C GLU A 231 15.15 -15.06 -29.33
N LYS A 232 15.37 -16.18 -30.02
CA LYS A 232 15.91 -17.40 -29.40
C LYS A 232 17.41 -17.49 -29.61
N SER A 233 18.12 -17.91 -28.56
CA SER A 233 19.53 -18.28 -28.63
C SER A 233 19.68 -19.76 -28.36
N TYR A 234 20.52 -20.41 -29.16
CA TYR A 234 20.80 -21.84 -29.08
C TYR A 234 22.28 -22.04 -28.82
N VAL A 235 22.55 -23.08 -28.05
CA VAL A 235 23.89 -23.64 -27.86
C VAL A 235 23.99 -24.85 -28.77
N LEU A 236 24.96 -24.86 -29.67
CA LEU A 236 25.07 -25.90 -30.69
C LEU A 236 26.50 -26.45 -30.80
N GLN A 237 26.60 -27.71 -31.18
CA GLN A 237 27.82 -28.35 -31.64
C GLN A 237 27.63 -28.76 -33.10
N TYR A 238 28.54 -28.35 -33.98
CA TYR A 238 28.44 -28.72 -35.38
C TYR A 238 28.85 -30.18 -35.59
N ARG A 239 28.00 -31.02 -36.16
CA ARG A 239 28.25 -32.47 -36.35
C ARG A 239 28.54 -32.85 -37.81
N GLY A 240 28.93 -31.88 -38.63
CA GLY A 240 29.10 -32.08 -40.06
C GLY A 240 27.77 -32.02 -40.82
N ALA A 241 27.86 -32.05 -42.15
CA ALA A 241 26.71 -32.31 -43.01
C ALA A 241 26.56 -33.82 -43.17
N ASP A 242 25.33 -34.35 -43.06
CA ASP A 242 25.08 -35.74 -43.46
C ASP A 242 25.61 -35.95 -44.87
N SER A 243 26.51 -36.92 -45.05
CA SER A 243 26.89 -37.34 -46.38
C SER A 243 25.63 -37.90 -47.05
N SER A 244 25.05 -37.16 -47.98
CA SER A 244 24.04 -37.71 -48.88
C SER A 244 24.70 -38.84 -49.68
N SER A 245 24.46 -40.08 -49.27
CA SER A 245 24.79 -41.28 -50.04
C SER A 245 23.96 -41.36 -51.31
#